data_AF-A0A3D2S4I5-F1
#
_entry.id   AF-A0A3D2S4I5-F1
#
_cell.length_a   1.000
_cell.length_b   1.000
_cell.length_c   1.000
_cell.angle_alpha   90.00
_cell.angle_beta   90.00
_cell.angle_gamma   90.00
#
_symmetry.space_group_name_H-M   'P 1'
#
loop_
_entity.id
_entity.type
_entity.pdbx_description
1 polymer ?
#
loop_
_entity_poly.entity_id
_entity_poly.type
_entity_poly.pdbx_seq_one_letter_code
_entity_poly.pdbx_strand_id
1 'polypeptide(L)' 'MAIIKPFKGVRPQPQFAAQVASRPYDVLNSAEAREEAAGNPYSFLHVCKPEIDLPESTDVYSQEVYDKGKANLHQMI' A
#
# COMPACT_ATOMS: atom_id res chain seq x y z
N MET A 1 2.23 -34.68 3.51
CA MET A 1 3.41 -33.95 2.98
C MET A 1 2.93 -32.61 2.46
N ALA A 2 3.45 -31.47 2.93
CA ALA A 2 3.04 -30.16 2.41
C ALA A 2 3.55 -29.97 0.98
N ILE A 3 2.72 -29.42 0.09
CA ILE A 3 3.10 -29.06 -1.28
C ILE A 3 3.54 -27.59 -1.27
N ILE A 4 4.83 -27.33 -1.53
CA ILE A 4 5.39 -25.98 -1.59
C ILE A 4 5.47 -25.56 -3.06
N LYS A 5 4.83 -24.45 -3.42
CA LYS A 5 4.85 -23.87 -4.78
C LYS A 5 5.61 -22.55 -4.78
N PRO A 6 6.63 -22.36 -5.62
CA PRO A 6 7.32 -21.08 -5.74
C PRO A 6 6.41 -20.03 -6.38
N PHE A 7 6.61 -18.76 -6.03
CA PHE A 7 5.97 -17.61 -6.65
C PHE A 7 6.99 -16.48 -6.85
N LYS A 8 6.72 -15.57 -7.78
CA LYS A 8 7.59 -14.41 -8.01
C LYS A 8 7.38 -13.40 -6.89
N GLY A 9 8.44 -13.07 -6.16
CA GLY A 9 8.45 -11.96 -5.22
C GLY A 9 8.55 -10.62 -5.96
N VAL A 10 7.86 -9.61 -5.46
CA VAL A 10 8.01 -8.22 -5.89
C VAL A 10 8.97 -7.53 -4.93
N ARG A 11 9.92 -6.77 -5.47
CA ARG A 11 10.85 -5.95 -4.67
C ARG A 11 11.08 -4.60 -5.36
N PRO A 12 11.23 -3.50 -4.61
CA PRO A 12 11.52 -2.20 -5.20
C PRO A 12 12.89 -2.18 -5.87
N GLN A 13 13.05 -1.32 -6.87
CA GLN A 13 14.38 -1.04 -7.40
C GLN A 13 15.23 -0.33 -6.32
N PRO A 14 16.55 -0.53 -6.26
CA PRO A 14 17.37 -0.04 -5.16
C PRO A 14 17.23 1.46 -4.87
N GLN A 15 17.08 2.29 -5.91
CA GLN A 15 16.93 3.74 -5.78
C GLN A 15 15.60 4.18 -5.16
N PHE A 16 14.55 3.34 -5.24
CA PHE A 16 13.23 3.63 -4.67
C PHE A 16 13.01 2.96 -3.31
N ALA A 17 13.95 2.12 -2.85
CA ALA A 17 13.77 1.31 -1.64
C ALA A 17 13.41 2.14 -0.40
N ALA A 18 14.06 3.30 -0.22
CA ALA A 18 13.77 4.20 0.90
C ALA A 18 12.41 4.90 0.79
N GLN A 19 11.90 5.09 -0.43
CA GLN A 19 10.61 5.73 -0.67
C GLN A 19 9.45 4.74 -0.57
N VAL A 20 9.68 3.47 -0.90
CA VAL A 20 8.69 2.40 -0.77
C VAL A 20 8.53 1.94 0.67
N ALA A 21 9.60 2.01 1.47
CA ALA A 21 9.52 1.66 2.88
C ALA A 21 8.48 2.53 3.61
N SER A 22 7.57 1.86 4.33
CA SER A 22 6.58 2.49 5.19
C SER A 22 6.57 1.83 6.57
N ARG A 23 6.00 2.52 7.56
CA ARG A 23 5.67 1.87 8.83
C ARG A 23 4.66 0.73 8.62
N PRO A 24 4.59 -0.23 9.55
CA PRO A 24 3.53 -1.23 9.56
C PRO A 24 2.13 -0.59 9.54
N TYR A 25 1.18 -1.19 8.83
CA TYR A 25 -0.16 -0.62 8.64
C TYR A 25 -1.01 -0.65 9.92
N ASP A 26 -0.63 -1.45 10.91
CA ASP A 26 -1.31 -1.66 12.18
C ASP A 26 -0.86 -0.66 13.27
N VAL A 27 0.24 0.07 13.05
CA VAL A 27 0.73 1.09 13.99
C VAL A 27 0.28 2.51 13.62
N LEU A 28 -0.48 2.67 12.53
CA LEU A 28 -0.98 3.96 12.05
C LEU A 28 -2.49 3.90 11.79
N ASN A 29 -3.20 4.94 12.20
CA ASN A 29 -4.56 5.18 11.71
C ASN A 29 -4.55 5.80 10.30
N SER A 30 -5.71 5.87 9.65
CA SER A 30 -5.80 6.35 8.25
C SER A 30 -5.43 7.84 8.08
N ALA A 31 -5.60 8.67 9.11
CA ALA A 31 -5.17 10.07 9.05
C ALA A 31 -3.64 10.18 9.13
N GLU A 32 -3.01 9.49 10.08
CA GLU A 32 -1.54 9.45 10.22
C GLU A 32 -0.88 8.86 8.96
N ALA A 33 -1.47 7.80 8.40
CA ALA A 33 -0.97 7.19 7.16
C ALA A 33 -1.07 8.13 5.95
N ARG A 34 -2.11 8.97 5.89
CA ARG A 34 -2.25 10.00 4.84
C ARG A 34 -1.18 11.07 4.96
N GLU A 35 -0.89 11.51 6.18
CA GLU A 35 0.20 12.47 6.44
C GLU A 35 1.57 11.88 6.12
N GLU A 36 1.83 10.62 6.50
CA GLU A 36 3.10 9.94 6.25
C GLU A 36 3.34 9.68 4.74
N ALA A 37 2.30 9.36 3.99
CA ALA A 37 2.38 9.18 2.55
C ALA A 37 2.37 10.52 1.77
N ALA A 38 2.03 11.64 2.41
CA ALA A 38 1.92 12.94 1.75
C ALA A 38 3.26 13.35 1.12
N GLY A 39 3.24 13.65 -0.17
CA GLY A 39 4.43 14.04 -0.93
C GLY A 39 5.34 12.88 -1.36
N ASN A 40 5.00 11.62 -1.01
CA ASN A 40 5.74 10.44 -1.45
C ASN A 40 4.84 9.48 -2.26
N PRO A 41 4.77 9.62 -3.59
CA PRO A 41 3.92 8.78 -4.44
C PRO A 41 4.33 7.30 -4.46
N TYR A 42 5.52 6.97 -3.93
CA TYR A 42 6.03 5.60 -3.88
C TYR A 42 5.78 4.91 -2.53
N SER A 43 5.20 5.59 -1.54
CA SER A 43 4.91 4.99 -0.22
C SER A 43 4.04 3.74 -0.36
N PHE A 44 4.46 2.63 0.27
CA PHE A 44 3.67 1.40 0.23
C PHE A 44 2.35 1.49 1.00
N LEU A 45 2.13 2.57 1.77
CA LEU A 45 0.84 2.86 2.39
C LEU A 45 -0.28 3.05 1.36
N HIS A 46 0.03 3.50 0.14
CA HIS A 46 -0.95 3.55 -0.95
C HIS A 46 -1.51 2.15 -1.32
N VAL A 47 -0.78 1.07 -0.99
CA VAL A 47 -1.22 -0.32 -1.24
C VAL A 47 -1.76 -0.98 0.03
N CYS A 48 -1.09 -0.78 1.18
CA CYS A 48 -1.49 -1.40 2.45
C CYS A 48 -2.65 -0.70 3.17
N LYS A 49 -2.82 0.61 2.94
CA LYS A 49 -3.93 1.43 3.45
C LYS A 49 -4.52 2.30 2.32
N PRO A 50 -5.11 1.70 1.27
CA PRO A 50 -5.54 2.45 0.09
C PRO A 50 -6.60 3.52 0.37
N GLU A 51 -7.30 3.42 1.51
CA GLU A 51 -8.28 4.42 1.94
C GLU A 51 -7.68 5.82 2.12
N ILE A 52 -6.35 5.94 2.25
CA ILE A 52 -5.68 7.25 2.34
C ILE A 52 -5.84 8.08 1.06
N ASP A 53 -6.03 7.42 -0.08
CA ASP A 53 -6.21 8.02 -1.41
C ASP A 53 -7.67 8.26 -1.77
N LEU A 54 -8.59 7.91 -0.87
CA LEU A 54 -10.03 8.06 -1.05
C LEU A 54 -10.59 9.11 -0.08
N PRO A 55 -11.82 9.61 -0.30
CA PRO A 55 -12.47 10.49 0.65
C PRO A 55 -12.51 9.89 2.07
N GLU A 56 -12.36 10.73 3.09
CA GLU A 56 -12.32 10.26 4.49
C GLU A 56 -13.61 9.58 4.96
N SER A 57 -14.72 9.84 4.26
CA SER A 57 -16.02 9.21 4.50
C SER A 57 -16.15 7.81 3.89
N THR A 58 -15.18 7.37 3.09
CA THR A 58 -15.24 6.05 2.43
C THR A 58 -15.06 4.94 3.47
N ASP A 59 -15.94 3.94 3.41
CA ASP A 59 -15.80 2.73 4.23
C ASP A 59 -14.52 2.00 3.85
N VAL A 60 -13.63 1.80 4.83
CA VAL A 60 -12.33 1.15 4.68
C VAL A 60 -12.43 -0.31 4.21
N TYR A 61 -13.60 -0.93 4.36
CA TYR A 61 -13.87 -2.30 3.89
C TYR A 61 -14.67 -2.35 2.58
N SER A 62 -14.90 -1.21 1.93
CA SER A 62 -15.61 -1.16 0.66
C SER A 62 -14.76 -1.73 -0.49
N GLN A 63 -15.44 -2.20 -1.53
CA GLN A 63 -14.78 -2.70 -2.75
C GLN A 63 -13.88 -1.64 -3.40
N GLU A 64 -14.27 -0.36 -3.31
CA GLU A 64 -13.50 0.76 -3.85
C GLU A 64 -12.09 0.85 -3.26
N VAL A 65 -11.93 0.61 -1.96
CA VAL A 65 -10.63 0.59 -1.28
C VAL A 65 -9.76 -0.54 -1.81
N TYR A 66 -10.32 -1.74 -1.97
CA TYR A 66 -9.59 -2.89 -2.52
C TYR A 66 -9.18 -2.66 -3.98
N ASP A 67 -10.07 -2.09 -4.80
CA ASP A 67 -9.80 -1.77 -6.19
C ASP A 67 -8.70 -0.70 -6.30
N LYS A 68 -8.73 0.30 -5.42
CA LYS A 68 -7.70 1.34 -5.32
C LYS A 68 -6.35 0.76 -4.94
N GLY A 69 -6.29 -0.11 -3.93
CA GLY A 69 -5.05 -0.79 -3.53
C GLY A 69 -4.46 -1.64 -4.65
N LYS A 70 -5.32 -2.38 -5.37
CA LYS A 70 -4.93 -3.14 -6.56
C LYS A 70 -4.38 -2.22 -7.66
N ALA A 71 -5.06 -1.11 -7.97
CA ALA A 71 -4.62 -0.16 -8.99
C ALA A 71 -3.26 0.46 -8.64
N ASN A 72 -3.08 0.86 -7.38
CA ASN A 72 -1.82 1.42 -6.87
C ASN A 72 -0.68 0.40 -6.97
N LEU A 73 -0.92 -0.87 -6.58
CA LEU A 73 0.08 -1.93 -6.71
C LEU A 73 0.47 -2.15 -8.18
N HIS A 74 -0.49 -2.19 -9.10
CA HIS A 74 -0.23 -2.35 -10.53
C HIS A 74 0.58 -1.20 -11.15
N GLN A 75 0.53 0.00 -10.56
CA GLN A 75 1.37 1.12 -11.01
C GLN A 75 2.82 1.01 -10.51
N MET A 76 3.07 0.21 -9.47
CA MET A 76 4.39 0.04 -8.86
C MET A 76 5.17 -1.17 -9.38
N ILE A 77 4.54 -2.08 -10.15
CA ILE A 77 5.12 -3.36 -10.61
C ILE A 77 5.28 -3.47 -12.12
#